data_AF-A0A5C7JSV4-F1
#
_entry.id   AF-A0A5C7JSV4-F1
#
_cell.length_a   1.000
_cell.length_b   1.000
_cell.length_c   1.000
_cell.angle_alpha   90.00
_cell.angle_beta   90.00
_cell.angle_gamma   90.00
#
_symmetry.space_group_name_H-M   'P 1'
#
loop_
_entity.id
_entity.type
_entity.pdbx_description
1 polymer ?
#
loop_
_entity_poly.entity_id
_entity_poly.type
_entity_poly.pdbx_seq_one_letter_code
_entity_poly.pdbx_strand_id
1 'polypeptide(L)'
;MKIDYAIMGSNTNPMYLDFWPIISKTWKEVFNITPVLGLICDEDSDFIEDEYGLVKKYKAIDGIDTGLQSQIIRLYLAKELTGNIIISDIDMVPLSKQYFIDQVVPFDESKIYVMSSDNAECNNNKEIPMCYNISEAKLFARMLELDDTWVEFATRLNSMGFGWTTDQNYLWLKMQEFKQNNPNDVVLLSRGWPRGADKRIDRLWWSYEPNLVHEGYYIDSHLLRPYSQYKSQVDELINWLY
;
A
#
# COMPACT_ATOMS: atom_id res chain seq x y z
N MET A 1 11.08 -13.89 5.03
CA MET A 1 10.66 -13.36 3.72
C MET A 1 11.54 -12.19 3.30
N LYS A 2 11.74 -11.96 1.99
CA LYS A 2 12.26 -10.70 1.44
C LYS A 2 11.16 -10.07 0.59
N ILE A 3 10.83 -8.80 0.81
CA ILE A 3 9.85 -8.07 -0.02
C ILE A 3 10.49 -7.73 -1.36
N ASP A 4 9.81 -8.07 -2.45
CA ASP A 4 10.26 -7.79 -3.81
C ASP A 4 9.57 -6.55 -4.39
N TYR A 5 8.27 -6.37 -4.10
CA TYR A 5 7.47 -5.28 -4.66
C TYR A 5 6.66 -4.49 -3.63
N ALA A 6 6.64 -3.16 -3.79
CA ALA A 6 5.72 -2.27 -3.07
C ALA A 6 4.63 -1.77 -4.02
N ILE A 7 3.39 -2.22 -3.84
CA ILE A 7 2.28 -1.95 -4.75
C ILE A 7 1.46 -0.75 -4.28
N MET A 8 1.27 0.20 -5.18
CA MET A 8 0.47 1.42 -4.99
C MET A 8 -0.55 1.57 -6.12
N GLY A 9 -1.58 2.38 -5.87
CA GLY A 9 -2.60 2.71 -6.85
C GLY A 9 -2.83 4.22 -6.93
N SER A 10 -3.10 4.73 -8.13
CA SER A 10 -3.47 6.13 -8.35
C SER A 10 -4.25 6.29 -9.64
N ASN A 11 -4.85 7.47 -9.81
CA ASN A 11 -5.35 7.96 -11.09
C ASN A 11 -4.49 9.15 -11.51
N THR A 12 -4.91 9.89 -12.53
CA THR A 12 -4.20 11.07 -13.02
C THR A 12 -4.34 12.32 -12.13
N ASN A 13 -4.92 12.20 -10.92
CA ASN A 13 -5.07 13.33 -10.00
C ASN A 13 -3.72 13.72 -9.37
N PRO A 14 -3.20 14.95 -9.61
CA PRO A 14 -1.94 15.41 -9.04
C PRO A 14 -1.91 15.42 -7.50
N MET A 15 -3.07 15.45 -6.84
CA MET A 15 -3.14 15.33 -5.37
C MET A 15 -2.46 14.05 -4.86
N TYR A 16 -2.41 12.99 -5.68
CA TYR A 16 -1.83 11.70 -5.34
C TYR A 16 -0.69 11.30 -6.30
N LEU A 17 -0.86 11.47 -7.61
CA LEU A 17 0.12 11.00 -8.60
C LEU A 17 1.47 11.72 -8.47
N ASP A 18 1.48 12.99 -8.02
CA ASP A 18 2.72 13.75 -7.83
C ASP A 18 3.65 13.13 -6.76
N PHE A 19 3.15 12.26 -5.88
CA PHE A 19 3.98 11.52 -4.93
C PHE A 19 4.74 10.36 -5.58
N TRP A 20 4.32 9.89 -6.77
CA TRP A 20 4.92 8.71 -7.40
C TRP A 20 6.45 8.83 -7.46
N PRO A 21 7.07 9.88 -8.04
CA PRO A 21 8.52 9.96 -8.18
C PRO A 21 9.29 9.80 -6.87
N ILE A 22 8.85 10.50 -5.82
CA ILE A 22 9.60 10.56 -4.56
C ILE A 22 9.42 9.29 -3.73
N ILE A 23 8.22 8.69 -3.73
CA ILE A 23 7.92 7.47 -2.98
C ILE A 23 8.56 6.25 -3.64
N SER A 24 8.43 6.13 -4.97
CA SER A 24 9.01 5.02 -5.71
C SER A 24 10.54 5.04 -5.64
N LYS A 25 11.17 6.22 -5.79
CA LYS A 25 12.60 6.39 -5.52
C LYS A 25 12.99 5.91 -4.12
N THR A 26 12.21 6.25 -3.09
CA THR A 26 12.48 5.83 -1.72
C THR A 26 12.43 4.31 -1.56
N TRP A 27 11.37 3.66 -2.05
CA TRP A 27 11.28 2.18 -2.03
C TRP A 27 12.45 1.52 -2.77
N LYS A 28 12.81 2.03 -3.95
CA LYS A 28 13.86 1.47 -4.80
C LYS A 28 15.26 1.67 -4.23
N GLU A 29 15.64 2.91 -3.91
CA GLU A 29 17.01 3.27 -3.55
C GLU A 29 17.32 3.06 -2.06
N VAL A 30 16.37 3.36 -1.17
CA VAL A 30 16.60 3.24 0.29
C VAL A 30 16.32 1.82 0.76
N PHE A 31 15.21 1.23 0.31
CA PHE A 31 14.72 -0.07 0.80
C PHE A 31 15.03 -1.26 -0.11
N ASN A 32 15.53 -1.02 -1.33
CA ASN A 32 15.82 -2.07 -2.31
C ASN A 32 14.59 -2.96 -2.62
N ILE A 33 13.42 -2.32 -2.71
CA ILE A 33 12.13 -2.93 -3.04
C ILE A 33 11.63 -2.26 -4.33
N THR A 34 11.16 -3.04 -5.30
CA THR A 34 10.70 -2.51 -6.59
C THR A 34 9.30 -1.91 -6.42
N PRO A 35 9.11 -0.59 -6.56
CA PRO A 35 7.78 0.00 -6.49
C PRO A 35 6.98 -0.33 -7.77
N VAL A 36 5.68 -0.57 -7.59
CA VAL A 36 4.74 -0.91 -8.66
C VAL A 36 3.52 -0.02 -8.56
N LEU A 37 3.16 0.66 -9.65
CA LEU A 37 2.00 1.52 -9.75
C LEU A 37 0.94 0.95 -10.68
N GLY A 38 -0.28 0.82 -10.16
CA GLY A 38 -1.49 0.69 -10.98
C GLY A 38 -2.04 2.08 -11.26
N LEU A 39 -2.00 2.51 -12.52
CA LEU A 39 -2.43 3.85 -12.93
C LEU A 39 -3.75 3.80 -13.69
N ILE A 40 -4.80 4.36 -13.10
CA ILE A 40 -6.09 4.57 -13.77
C ILE A 40 -5.99 5.81 -14.68
N CYS A 41 -6.12 5.62 -15.99
CA CYS A 41 -6.00 6.69 -16.99
C CYS A 41 -6.84 6.38 -18.25
N ASP A 42 -6.55 6.99 -19.40
CA ASP A 42 -7.39 6.87 -20.60
C ASP A 42 -7.04 5.67 -21.50
N GLU A 43 -6.01 4.90 -21.13
CA GLU A 43 -5.48 3.77 -21.91
C GLU A 43 -5.04 2.61 -21.02
N ASP A 44 -4.99 1.41 -21.61
CA ASP A 44 -4.39 0.23 -21.01
C ASP A 44 -2.93 0.08 -21.48
N SER A 45 -2.09 -0.53 -20.65
CA SER A 45 -0.75 -0.94 -21.04
C SER A 45 -0.33 -2.26 -20.40
N ASP A 46 0.67 -2.92 -20.98
CA ASP A 46 1.51 -3.86 -20.22
C ASP A 46 2.36 -3.08 -19.19
N PHE A 47 3.14 -3.79 -18.37
CA PHE A 47 4.10 -3.14 -17.50
C PHE A 47 5.14 -2.36 -18.32
N ILE A 48 5.34 -1.11 -17.95
CA ILE A 48 6.38 -0.23 -18.44
C ILE A 48 7.28 0.09 -17.26
N GLU A 49 8.60 0.00 -17.44
CA GLU A 49 9.56 0.48 -16.46
C GLU A 49 9.83 1.97 -16.72
N ASP A 50 9.57 2.80 -15.72
CA ASP A 50 10.01 4.20 -15.72
C ASP A 50 11.30 4.35 -14.88
N GLU A 51 11.72 5.59 -14.63
CA GLU A 51 12.93 5.86 -13.83
C GLU A 51 12.84 5.23 -12.43
N TYR A 52 11.63 5.20 -11.86
CA TYR A 52 11.42 4.95 -10.45
C TYR A 52 10.80 3.59 -10.14
N GLY A 53 10.12 2.94 -11.08
CA GLY A 53 9.45 1.65 -10.85
C GLY A 53 8.75 1.05 -12.06
N LEU A 54 7.90 0.06 -11.78
CA LEU A 54 7.02 -0.55 -12.77
C LEU A 54 5.66 0.14 -12.75
N VAL A 55 5.15 0.51 -13.91
CA VAL A 55 3.83 1.14 -14.06
C VAL A 55 2.99 0.30 -15.02
N LYS A 56 1.77 -0.06 -14.61
CA LYS A 56 0.77 -0.67 -15.49
C LYS A 56 -0.45 0.24 -15.55
N LYS A 57 -0.79 0.67 -16.76
CA LYS A 57 -1.94 1.54 -17.02
C LYS A 57 -3.19 0.69 -17.20
N TYR A 58 -4.27 1.16 -16.60
CA TYR A 58 -5.61 0.62 -16.76
C TYR A 58 -6.53 1.72 -17.25
N LYS A 59 -7.25 1.43 -18.32
CA LYS A 59 -8.25 2.37 -18.82
C LYS A 59 -9.36 2.53 -17.78
N ALA A 60 -9.69 3.77 -17.48
CA ALA A 60 -10.76 4.14 -16.57
C ALA A 60 -12.09 3.57 -17.08
N ILE A 61 -12.84 2.97 -16.17
CA ILE A 61 -14.15 2.41 -16.49
C ILE A 61 -15.21 3.49 -16.36
N ASP A 62 -15.92 3.77 -17.46
CA ASP A 62 -17.01 4.74 -17.49
C ASP A 62 -18.09 4.39 -16.45
N GLY A 63 -18.51 5.40 -15.68
CA GLY A 63 -19.55 5.24 -14.65
C GLY A 63 -19.06 4.69 -13.31
N ILE A 64 -17.77 4.38 -13.16
CA ILE A 64 -17.15 4.05 -11.86
C ILE A 64 -16.18 5.17 -11.47
N ASP A 65 -16.25 5.62 -10.22
CA ASP A 65 -15.35 6.66 -9.71
C ASP A 65 -13.88 6.25 -9.84
N THR A 66 -13.04 7.13 -10.40
CA THR A 66 -11.61 6.81 -10.61
C THR A 66 -10.83 6.79 -9.30
N GLY A 67 -11.31 7.47 -8.25
CA GLY A 67 -10.77 7.36 -6.90
C GLY A 67 -10.96 5.95 -6.34
N LEU A 68 -12.17 5.39 -6.43
CA LEU A 68 -12.44 3.99 -6.08
C LEU A 68 -11.57 3.03 -6.90
N GLN A 69 -11.49 3.23 -8.22
CA GLN A 69 -10.62 2.41 -9.07
C GLN A 69 -9.14 2.47 -8.60
N SER A 70 -8.66 3.65 -8.22
CA SER A 70 -7.30 3.84 -7.69
C SER A 70 -7.07 3.15 -6.34
N GLN A 71 -8.09 3.04 -5.51
CA GLN A 71 -7.99 2.36 -4.21
C GLN A 71 -7.89 0.84 -4.38
N ILE A 72 -8.65 0.26 -5.31
CA ILE A 72 -8.73 -1.19 -5.45
C ILE A 72 -7.68 -1.76 -6.41
N ILE A 73 -7.10 -0.95 -7.31
CA ILE A 73 -6.13 -1.44 -8.31
C ILE A 73 -4.87 -2.06 -7.69
N ARG A 74 -4.43 -1.55 -6.55
CA ARG A 74 -3.29 -2.13 -5.79
C ARG A 74 -3.55 -3.54 -5.28
N LEU A 75 -4.82 -3.88 -5.00
CA LEU A 75 -5.20 -5.25 -4.66
C LEU A 75 -5.18 -6.12 -5.92
N TYR A 76 -5.72 -5.60 -7.02
CA TYR A 76 -5.80 -6.31 -8.29
C TYR A 76 -4.42 -6.68 -8.86
N LEU A 77 -3.45 -5.75 -8.79
CA LEU A 77 -2.12 -5.93 -9.35
C LEU A 77 -1.34 -7.13 -8.82
N ALA A 78 -1.67 -7.65 -7.64
CA ALA A 78 -1.01 -8.82 -7.08
C ALA A 78 -1.04 -10.04 -8.04
N LYS A 79 -2.11 -10.19 -8.85
CA LYS A 79 -2.23 -11.31 -9.80
C LYS A 79 -1.20 -11.27 -10.93
N GLU A 80 -0.61 -10.10 -11.19
CA GLU A 80 0.30 -9.85 -12.31
C GLU A 80 1.78 -10.02 -11.91
N LEU A 81 2.05 -10.29 -10.63
CA LEU A 81 3.40 -10.33 -10.07
C LEU A 81 3.76 -11.73 -9.58
N THR A 82 5.07 -11.99 -9.44
CA THR A 82 5.61 -13.18 -8.79
C THR A 82 6.70 -12.76 -7.83
N GLY A 83 6.58 -13.15 -6.57
CA GLY A 83 7.45 -12.71 -5.47
C GLY A 83 6.63 -12.22 -4.29
N ASN A 84 7.30 -11.68 -3.27
CA ASN A 84 6.65 -11.15 -2.08
C ASN A 84 6.31 -9.68 -2.28
N ILE A 85 5.09 -9.31 -1.87
CA ILE A 85 4.54 -7.97 -2.08
C ILE A 85 4.25 -7.30 -0.74
N ILE A 86 4.27 -5.97 -0.74
CA ILE A 86 3.71 -5.12 0.30
C ILE A 86 2.72 -4.14 -0.32
N ILE A 87 1.53 -4.02 0.24
CA ILE A 87 0.54 -3.02 -0.17
C ILE A 87 0.80 -1.71 0.57
N SER A 88 0.79 -0.59 -0.17
CA SER A 88 0.97 0.76 0.37
C SER A 88 0.03 1.78 -0.29
N ASP A 89 -0.26 2.89 0.41
CA ASP A 89 -0.85 4.09 -0.16
C ASP A 89 0.25 4.93 -0.83
N ILE A 90 -0.08 5.64 -1.90
CA ILE A 90 0.90 6.45 -2.65
C ILE A 90 1.34 7.71 -1.89
N ASP A 91 0.61 8.14 -0.84
CA ASP A 91 0.98 9.25 0.04
C ASP A 91 1.62 8.78 1.37
N MET A 92 2.07 7.52 1.43
CA MET A 92 2.77 6.93 2.57
C MET A 92 4.22 6.59 2.20
N VAL A 93 5.18 7.03 3.03
CA VAL A 93 6.61 6.74 2.83
C VAL A 93 7.16 5.85 3.94
N PRO A 94 7.93 4.79 3.61
CA PRO A 94 8.63 4.00 4.62
C PRO A 94 9.85 4.76 5.16
N LEU A 95 10.10 4.67 6.48
CA LEU A 95 11.22 5.35 7.14
C LEU A 95 12.18 4.39 7.89
N SER A 96 11.72 3.20 8.29
CA SER A 96 12.52 2.26 9.10
C SER A 96 12.86 0.96 8.36
N LYS A 97 14.16 0.76 8.09
CA LYS A 97 14.68 -0.55 7.60
C LYS A 97 14.44 -1.67 8.61
N GLN A 98 14.49 -1.36 9.91
CA GLN A 98 14.20 -2.34 10.96
C GLN A 98 12.76 -2.89 10.80
N TYR A 99 11.80 -2.03 10.48
CA TYR A 99 10.40 -2.42 10.34
C TYR A 99 10.08 -3.09 8.99
N PHE A 100 10.59 -2.57 7.88
CA PHE A 100 10.25 -3.06 6.54
C PHE A 100 11.19 -4.13 5.99
N ILE A 101 12.41 -4.25 6.50
CA ILE A 101 13.43 -5.19 6.04
C ILE A 101 13.74 -6.21 7.12
N ASP A 102 14.22 -5.79 8.29
CA ASP A 102 14.75 -6.74 9.29
C ASP A 102 13.63 -7.56 9.95
N GLN A 103 12.52 -6.91 10.31
CA GLN A 103 11.37 -7.55 10.95
C GLN A 103 10.70 -8.62 10.07
N VAL A 104 10.78 -8.49 8.74
CA VAL A 104 10.08 -9.39 7.81
C VAL A 104 10.95 -10.59 7.39
N VAL A 105 12.27 -10.56 7.67
CA VAL A 105 13.18 -11.69 7.44
C VAL A 105 12.64 -13.03 8.00
N PRO A 106 12.14 -13.12 9.24
CA PRO A 106 11.59 -14.37 9.78
C PRO A 106 10.18 -14.73 9.30
N PHE A 107 9.52 -13.90 8.47
CA PHE A 107 8.17 -14.19 8.00
C PHE A 107 8.16 -15.40 7.05
N ASP A 108 7.09 -16.19 7.16
CA ASP A 108 6.79 -17.38 6.39
C ASP A 108 6.04 -16.98 5.10
N GLU A 109 6.57 -17.37 3.95
CA GLU A 109 6.03 -17.01 2.63
C GLU A 109 4.68 -17.65 2.31
N SER A 110 4.29 -18.68 3.08
CA SER A 110 2.96 -19.29 2.98
C SER A 110 1.86 -18.52 3.72
N LYS A 111 2.18 -17.36 4.32
CA LYS A 111 1.26 -16.59 5.17
C LYS A 111 1.05 -15.16 4.67
N ILE A 112 -0.04 -14.58 5.15
CA ILE A 112 -0.46 -13.21 4.91
C ILE A 112 -0.31 -12.43 6.22
N TYR A 113 0.38 -11.30 6.19
CA TYR A 113 0.68 -10.48 7.36
C TYR A 113 -0.03 -9.14 7.26
N VAL A 114 -0.77 -8.77 8.31
CA VAL A 114 -1.32 -7.43 8.48
C VAL A 114 -0.46 -6.72 9.53
N MET A 115 0.43 -5.84 9.07
CA MET A 115 1.48 -5.22 9.89
C MET A 115 0.93 -4.26 10.98
N SER A 116 -0.30 -3.79 10.79
CA SER A 116 -0.93 -2.72 11.55
C SER A 116 -2.35 -3.07 12.03
N SER A 117 -2.59 -4.35 12.34
CA SER A 117 -3.92 -4.88 12.65
C SER A 117 -4.56 -4.29 13.91
N ASP A 118 -3.78 -3.62 14.76
CA ASP A 118 -4.23 -2.96 15.98
C ASP A 118 -4.86 -1.56 15.75
N ASN A 119 -5.09 -1.15 14.49
CA ASN A 119 -5.84 0.07 14.18
C ASN A 119 -7.28 -0.02 14.71
N ALA A 120 -7.61 0.83 15.69
CA ALA A 120 -8.91 0.82 16.35
C ALA A 120 -10.08 1.21 15.43
N GLU A 121 -9.89 2.17 14.51
CA GLU A 121 -10.92 2.60 13.57
C GLU A 121 -11.29 1.44 12.62
N CYS A 122 -10.29 0.83 11.98
CA CYS A 122 -10.53 -0.28 11.07
C CYS A 122 -11.16 -1.49 11.80
N ASN A 123 -10.69 -1.79 13.02
CA ASN A 123 -11.28 -2.87 13.83
C ASN A 123 -12.77 -2.63 14.15
N ASN A 124 -13.14 -1.39 14.48
CA ASN A 124 -14.53 -1.04 14.75
C ASN A 124 -15.41 -1.07 13.49
N ASN A 125 -14.81 -0.80 12.32
CA ASN A 125 -15.52 -0.74 11.04
C ASN A 125 -15.50 -2.06 10.25
N LYS A 126 -14.87 -3.12 10.76
CA LYS A 126 -14.64 -4.38 10.02
C LYS A 126 -13.86 -4.16 8.72
N GLU A 127 -12.75 -3.46 8.86
CA GLU A 127 -11.84 -3.07 7.81
C GLU A 127 -10.42 -3.60 8.12
N ILE A 128 -9.61 -3.76 7.08
CA ILE A 128 -8.17 -3.99 7.23
C ILE A 128 -7.42 -2.75 6.74
N PRO A 129 -6.53 -2.13 7.55
CA PRO A 129 -5.71 -1.02 7.08
C PRO A 129 -4.87 -1.45 5.86
N MET A 130 -4.84 -0.62 4.81
CA MET A 130 -4.09 -0.94 3.58
C MET A 130 -2.57 -0.95 3.79
N CYS A 131 -2.06 0.04 4.52
CA CYS A 131 -0.67 0.09 4.95
C CYS A 131 -0.52 -0.64 6.29
N TYR A 132 0.10 -1.80 6.39
CA TYR A 132 0.75 -2.55 5.30
C TYR A 132 0.38 -4.03 5.36
N ASN A 133 0.04 -4.58 4.20
CA ASN A 133 -0.28 -5.99 4.03
C ASN A 133 0.83 -6.66 3.24
N ILE A 134 1.40 -7.74 3.77
CA ILE A 134 2.53 -8.47 3.19
C ILE A 134 2.12 -9.91 2.89
N SER A 135 2.46 -10.41 1.71
CA SER A 135 2.19 -11.80 1.29
C SER A 135 3.03 -12.14 0.08
N GLU A 136 3.17 -13.43 -0.24
CA GLU A 136 3.49 -13.84 -1.61
C GLU A 136 2.34 -13.43 -2.55
N ALA A 137 2.67 -12.94 -3.75
CA ALA A 137 1.73 -12.33 -4.70
C ALA A 137 0.60 -13.29 -5.11
N LYS A 138 0.94 -14.55 -5.45
CA LYS A 138 -0.05 -15.55 -5.89
C LYS A 138 -0.94 -16.01 -4.74
N LEU A 139 -0.42 -16.11 -3.51
CA LEU A 139 -1.21 -16.35 -2.32
C LEU A 139 -2.22 -15.21 -2.10
N PHE A 140 -1.77 -13.96 -2.19
CA PHE A 140 -2.63 -12.79 -2.03
C PHE A 140 -3.73 -12.75 -3.10
N ALA A 141 -3.36 -12.97 -4.36
CA ALA A 141 -4.30 -13.02 -5.48
C ALA A 141 -5.33 -14.16 -5.35
N ARG A 142 -4.90 -15.33 -4.84
CA ARG A 142 -5.80 -16.46 -4.56
C ARG A 142 -6.79 -16.14 -3.44
N MET A 143 -6.30 -15.55 -2.34
CA MET A 143 -7.14 -15.14 -1.21
C MET A 143 -8.18 -14.09 -1.63
N LEU A 144 -7.82 -13.21 -2.57
CA LEU A 144 -8.72 -12.20 -3.13
C LEU A 144 -9.57 -12.69 -4.31
N GLU A 145 -9.42 -13.93 -4.75
CA GLU A 145 -10.13 -14.55 -5.88
C GLU A 145 -10.02 -13.70 -7.16
N LEU A 146 -8.80 -13.35 -7.55
CA LEU A 146 -8.53 -12.47 -8.69
C LEU A 146 -8.53 -13.17 -10.05
N ASP A 147 -9.48 -14.06 -10.31
CA ASP A 147 -9.61 -14.73 -11.61
C ASP A 147 -10.26 -13.83 -12.68
N ASP A 148 -10.97 -12.80 -12.23
CA ASP A 148 -11.72 -11.82 -13.04
C ASP A 148 -10.82 -10.91 -13.91
N THR A 149 -11.39 -10.37 -14.99
CA THR A 149 -10.83 -9.20 -15.68
C THR A 149 -10.89 -7.96 -14.78
N TRP A 150 -10.12 -6.91 -15.11
CA TRP A 150 -10.14 -5.66 -14.35
C TRP A 150 -11.54 -5.04 -14.28
N VAL A 151 -12.27 -5.05 -15.41
CA VAL A 151 -13.62 -4.50 -15.50
C VAL A 151 -14.60 -5.24 -14.60
N GLU A 152 -14.55 -6.57 -14.60
CA GLU A 152 -15.39 -7.42 -13.75
C GLU A 152 -15.07 -7.19 -12.26
N PHE A 153 -13.77 -7.16 -11.90
CA PHE A 153 -13.33 -6.91 -10.53
C PHE A 153 -13.80 -5.53 -10.02
N ALA A 154 -13.55 -4.47 -10.79
CA ALA A 154 -13.93 -3.12 -10.41
C ALA A 154 -15.45 -2.94 -10.34
N THR A 155 -16.20 -3.51 -11.29
CA THR A 155 -17.67 -3.47 -11.28
C THR A 155 -18.23 -4.20 -10.07
N ARG A 156 -17.68 -5.38 -9.74
CA ARG A 156 -18.05 -6.17 -8.57
C ARG A 156 -17.83 -5.38 -7.29
N LEU A 157 -16.64 -4.82 -7.07
CA LEU A 157 -16.34 -4.05 -5.86
C LEU A 157 -17.17 -2.76 -5.77
N ASN A 158 -17.37 -2.03 -6.87
CA ASN A 158 -18.24 -0.87 -6.91
C ASN A 158 -19.69 -1.21 -6.50
N SER A 159 -20.21 -2.37 -6.95
CA SER A 159 -21.55 -2.82 -6.61
C SER A 159 -21.77 -3.16 -5.13
N MET A 160 -20.68 -3.38 -4.36
CA MET A 160 -20.77 -3.65 -2.92
C MET A 160 -21.19 -2.42 -2.11
N GLY A 161 -21.02 -1.20 -2.65
CA GLY A 161 -21.52 0.04 -2.06
C GLY A 161 -20.79 0.47 -0.79
N PHE A 162 -19.54 0.04 -0.57
CA PHE A 162 -18.74 0.44 0.60
C PHE A 162 -18.18 1.87 0.52
N GLY A 163 -18.19 2.50 -0.65
CA GLY A 163 -17.72 3.86 -0.83
C GLY A 163 -16.20 3.99 -0.66
N TRP A 164 -15.74 4.99 0.09
CA TRP A 164 -14.32 5.35 0.19
C TRP A 164 -13.43 4.25 0.79
N THR A 165 -13.96 3.31 1.57
CA THR A 165 -13.17 2.25 2.20
C THR A 165 -13.41 0.89 1.53
N THR A 166 -13.76 0.87 0.25
CA THR A 166 -14.09 -0.34 -0.50
C THR A 166 -12.96 -1.37 -0.49
N ASP A 167 -11.72 -0.94 -0.65
CA ASP A 167 -10.53 -1.80 -0.59
C ASP A 167 -10.32 -2.43 0.81
N GLN A 168 -10.48 -1.64 1.88
CA GLN A 168 -10.34 -2.09 3.27
C GLN A 168 -11.43 -3.06 3.69
N ASN A 169 -12.68 -2.78 3.29
CA ASN A 169 -13.81 -3.67 3.54
C ASN A 169 -13.68 -4.97 2.73
N TYR A 170 -13.31 -4.88 1.45
CA TYR A 170 -13.12 -6.06 0.61
C TYR A 170 -12.00 -6.97 1.14
N LEU A 171 -10.86 -6.39 1.52
CA LEU A 171 -9.75 -7.14 2.09
C LEU A 171 -10.15 -7.81 3.41
N TRP A 172 -10.88 -7.12 4.28
CA TRP A 172 -11.40 -7.71 5.51
C TRP A 172 -12.29 -8.92 5.23
N LEU A 173 -13.27 -8.79 4.32
CA LEU A 173 -14.17 -9.88 3.95
C LEU A 173 -13.38 -11.11 3.47
N LYS A 174 -12.46 -10.90 2.51
CA LYS A 174 -11.67 -11.98 1.93
C LYS A 174 -10.70 -12.62 2.93
N MET A 175 -10.08 -11.84 3.81
CA MET A 175 -9.24 -12.38 4.88
C MET A 175 -10.05 -13.21 5.87
N GLN A 176 -11.27 -12.79 6.21
CA GLN A 176 -12.12 -13.52 7.15
C GLN A 176 -12.62 -14.83 6.53
N GLU A 177 -12.99 -14.84 5.25
CA GLU A 177 -13.31 -16.06 4.50
C GLU A 177 -12.10 -17.01 4.44
N PHE A 178 -10.91 -16.48 4.12
CA PHE A 178 -9.69 -17.27 4.03
C PHE A 178 -9.30 -17.91 5.37
N LYS A 179 -9.46 -17.18 6.50
CA LYS A 179 -9.18 -17.66 7.86
C LYS A 179 -10.10 -18.80 8.30
N GLN A 180 -11.31 -18.92 7.75
CA GLN A 180 -12.21 -20.03 8.09
C GLN A 180 -11.59 -21.38 7.71
N ASN A 181 -10.86 -21.41 6.59
CA ASN A 181 -10.19 -22.61 6.10
C ASN A 181 -8.71 -22.67 6.50
N ASN A 182 -8.08 -21.51 6.77
CA ASN A 182 -6.65 -21.36 7.04
C ASN A 182 -6.39 -20.49 8.28
N PRO A 183 -6.79 -20.94 9.49
CA PRO A 183 -6.85 -20.07 10.68
C PRO A 183 -5.48 -19.53 11.14
N ASN A 184 -4.38 -20.20 10.77
CA ASN A 184 -3.02 -19.84 11.18
C ASN A 184 -2.22 -19.11 10.08
N ASP A 185 -2.84 -18.87 8.92
CA ASP A 185 -2.15 -18.35 7.73
C ASP A 185 -2.35 -16.84 7.55
N VAL A 186 -3.20 -16.22 8.38
CA VAL A 186 -3.30 -14.76 8.51
C VAL A 186 -2.73 -14.35 9.87
N VAL A 187 -1.60 -13.65 9.83
CA VAL A 187 -0.88 -13.18 11.01
C VAL A 187 -1.18 -11.70 11.21
N LEU A 188 -1.81 -11.39 12.34
CA LEU A 188 -2.16 -10.04 12.75
C LEU A 188 -1.08 -9.50 13.68
N LEU A 189 -0.39 -8.44 13.25
CA LEU A 189 0.68 -7.80 14.01
C LEU A 189 0.21 -6.46 14.58
N SER A 190 0.75 -6.14 15.75
CA SER A 190 0.53 -4.84 16.39
C SER A 190 1.68 -3.91 16.05
N ARG A 191 1.37 -2.71 15.53
CA ARG A 191 2.35 -1.64 15.31
C ARG A 191 2.40 -0.62 16.44
N GLY A 192 1.44 -0.66 17.36
CA GLY A 192 1.23 0.34 18.40
C GLY A 192 0.32 1.46 17.90
N TRP A 193 -0.99 1.34 18.08
CA TRP A 193 -1.98 2.36 17.68
C TRP A 193 -2.59 3.25 18.79
N PRO A 194 -2.00 3.46 19.98
CA PRO A 194 -2.74 4.10 21.07
C PRO A 194 -3.22 5.54 20.75
N ARG A 195 -2.58 6.27 19.81
CA ARG A 195 -2.95 7.66 19.40
C ARG A 195 -2.55 8.03 17.96
N GLY A 196 -3.02 7.30 16.95
CA GLY A 196 -2.77 7.66 15.55
C GLY A 196 -1.48 7.08 14.95
N ALA A 197 -1.23 5.81 15.26
CA ALA A 197 -0.02 5.06 14.93
C ALA A 197 1.27 5.59 15.58
N ASP A 198 1.80 4.83 16.55
CA ASP A 198 3.08 5.07 17.19
C ASP A 198 4.19 5.16 16.13
N LYS A 199 5.12 6.10 16.35
CA LYS A 199 6.28 6.35 15.49
C LYS A 199 5.93 6.67 14.03
N ARG A 200 4.70 7.13 13.75
CA ARG A 200 4.34 7.75 12.47
C ARG A 200 4.56 9.25 12.52
N ILE A 201 5.15 9.80 11.47
CA ILE A 201 5.09 11.25 11.21
C ILE A 201 3.81 11.50 10.40
N ASP A 202 2.78 12.04 11.04
CA ASP A 202 1.47 12.21 10.43
C ASP A 202 1.26 13.64 9.90
N ARG A 203 0.66 13.77 8.72
CA ARG A 203 0.32 15.06 8.10
C ARG A 203 -0.56 15.98 8.96
N LEU A 204 -1.37 15.42 9.87
CA LEU A 204 -2.20 16.21 10.78
C LEU A 204 -1.38 16.88 11.89
N TRP A 205 -0.20 16.32 12.21
CA TRP A 205 0.71 16.80 13.24
C TRP A 205 2.16 16.74 12.75
N TRP A 206 2.45 17.46 11.65
CA TRP A 206 3.73 17.40 10.97
C TRP A 206 4.88 17.93 11.85
N SER A 207 5.55 17.01 12.53
CA SER A 207 6.68 17.28 13.42
C SER A 207 7.51 16.02 13.58
N TYR A 208 8.83 16.17 13.55
CA TYR A 208 9.77 15.07 13.76
C TYR A 208 11.15 15.60 14.14
N GLU A 209 11.95 14.73 14.75
CA GLU A 209 13.36 15.02 15.03
C GLU A 209 14.23 14.39 13.92
N PRO A 210 14.97 15.19 13.13
CA PRO A 210 15.81 14.70 12.03
C PRO A 210 16.72 13.51 12.37
N ASN A 211 17.41 13.57 13.51
CA ASN A 211 18.32 12.51 13.93
C ASN A 211 17.57 11.19 14.20
N LEU A 212 16.32 11.27 14.70
CA LEU A 212 15.49 10.08 14.91
C LEU A 212 15.01 9.45 13.60
N VAL A 213 14.86 10.24 12.53
CA VAL A 213 14.61 9.69 11.19
C VAL A 213 15.82 8.89 10.72
N HIS A 214 17.02 9.47 10.83
CA HIS A 214 18.26 8.81 10.45
C HIS A 214 18.56 7.54 11.26
N GLU A 215 18.24 7.56 12.56
CA GLU A 215 18.39 6.41 13.47
C GLU A 215 17.31 5.32 13.26
N GLY A 216 16.34 5.53 12.35
CA GLY A 216 15.29 4.56 12.04
C GLY A 216 14.21 4.42 13.13
N TYR A 217 14.06 5.44 13.99
CA TYR A 217 13.05 5.46 15.06
C TYR A 217 11.63 5.54 14.52
N TYR A 218 11.40 6.39 13.51
CA TYR A 218 10.09 6.51 12.86
C TYR A 218 9.85 5.35 11.91
N ILE A 219 8.65 4.76 11.94
CA ILE A 219 8.28 3.63 11.09
C ILE A 219 7.96 4.12 9.69
N ASP A 220 7.00 5.04 9.57
CA ASP A 220 6.49 5.56 8.31
C ASP A 220 6.06 7.02 8.47
N SER A 221 5.74 7.68 7.35
CA SER A 221 5.08 8.97 7.37
C SER A 221 3.87 9.00 6.44
N HIS A 222 2.78 9.60 6.93
CA HIS A 222 1.68 10.05 6.10
C HIS A 222 1.99 11.46 5.63
N LEU A 223 2.30 11.63 4.35
CA LEU A 223 2.89 12.86 3.85
C LEU A 223 1.90 14.04 3.80
N LEU A 224 2.47 15.25 3.93
CA LEU A 224 1.75 16.49 3.63
C LEU A 224 1.32 16.51 2.16
N ARG A 225 0.06 16.88 1.91
CA ARG A 225 -0.55 16.90 0.58
C ARG A 225 -1.17 18.27 0.25
N PRO A 226 -1.19 18.68 -1.03
CA PRO A 226 -0.58 18.01 -2.19
C PRO A 226 0.95 18.14 -2.20
N TYR A 227 1.66 17.16 -2.77
CA TYR A 227 3.13 17.16 -2.83
C TYR A 227 3.69 18.45 -3.42
N SER A 228 3.12 18.93 -4.52
CA SER A 228 3.54 20.16 -5.20
C SER A 228 3.57 21.41 -4.30
N GLN A 229 2.71 21.48 -3.27
CA GLN A 229 2.70 22.58 -2.29
C GLN A 229 3.70 22.37 -1.15
N TYR A 230 3.91 21.12 -0.72
CA TYR A 230 4.71 20.78 0.45
C TYR A 230 6.05 20.11 0.09
N LYS A 231 6.48 20.25 -1.17
CA LYS A 231 7.65 19.60 -1.73
C LYS A 231 8.90 19.80 -0.87
N SER A 232 9.16 21.02 -0.39
CA SER A 232 10.30 21.28 0.49
C SER A 232 10.29 20.43 1.77
N GLN A 233 9.15 20.35 2.45
CA GLN A 233 9.03 19.62 3.70
C GLN A 233 9.08 18.10 3.50
N VAL A 234 8.47 17.61 2.42
CA VAL A 234 8.48 16.18 2.06
C VAL A 234 9.89 15.75 1.64
N ASP A 235 10.54 16.52 0.78
CA ASP A 235 11.91 16.23 0.33
C ASP A 235 12.89 16.30 1.49
N GLU A 236 12.75 17.28 2.40
CA GLU A 236 13.57 17.38 3.61
C GLU A 236 13.47 16.12 4.48
N LEU A 237 12.25 15.63 4.73
CA LEU A 237 12.07 14.39 5.49
C LEU A 237 12.79 13.21 4.82
N ILE A 238 12.63 13.06 3.51
CA ILE A 238 13.16 11.92 2.75
C ILE A 238 14.69 12.01 2.62
N ASN A 239 15.27 13.21 2.57
CA ASN A 239 16.71 13.39 2.53
C ASN A 239 17.42 12.85 3.80
N TRP A 240 16.74 12.76 4.94
CA TRP A 240 17.31 12.15 6.15
C TRP A 240 17.50 10.62 6.06
N LEU A 241 16.98 9.98 5.01
CA LEU A 241 17.14 8.54 4.76
C LEU A 241 18.42 8.17 3.97
N TYR A 242 19.08 9.17 3.38
CA TYR A 242 20.30 9.01 2.55
C TYR A 242 21.55 9.42 3.34
#